data_AF-A0A524CEJ0-F1
#
_entry.id   AF-A0A524CEJ0-F1
#
_cell.length_a   1.000
_cell.length_b   1.000
_cell.length_c   1.000
_cell.angle_alpha   90.00
_cell.angle_beta   90.00
_cell.angle_gamma   90.00
#
_symmetry.space_group_name_H-M   'P 1'
#
loop_
_entity.id
_entity.type
_entity.pdbx_description
1 polymer ?
#
loop_
_entity_poly.entity_id
_entity_poly.type
_entity_poly.pdbx_seq_one_letter_code
_entity_poly.pdbx_strand_id
1 'polypeptide(L)'
;MYSHAYQSEEPDAQMRERKEFLAIAVSIIAATASMGTVYLIFSPRSASPPDVAVEGGYVLNQTPIHTTVRSMALSLQLQLSTKNGGPLGSHDVTVTNMDINRATLLCDAPFFIIDSSGSSKTIRINTQVSNANITMATSNVSLLKFYVLGDSQGYQGSVKDIVATANQDHPAMLFHCGDITPFGQQDQYQRFDDAVANLSVPLFLTAGNHDIRMGGGHRYISRYGPSTYSFDFSGAHFTIFNSSAGDVPESTLQWLQNDISSTTSEHKFVFTHIPPFDPRPGSNHTFLNTTAATRLIDLFETESVDVVFTGHIHMFNISVRNNVTYVISGGAGATLYEEPERGGIYHYVNVTVSDSQVKTETVLLSEPSFARDQVVIRGTDEDITLTVDDLMGLPAIEGFSSFQNQLDNWRGQGVYIGVKISDLLALVGGMMPENTLRVIANDGYSQDFCYGNVFPNESWYQLQGEMALAYSYNGTTVPDWSSGLRVIMLPPDGQYSNDDCLQTSAPGMGCQVYVSAGSRWVRYAQRIEVV
;
A
#
# COMPACT_ATOMS: atom_id res chain seq x y z
N MET A 1 -14.65 16.99 -26.06
CA MET A 1 -13.77 18.18 -26.15
C MET A 1 -13.12 18.30 -24.78
N TYR A 2 -12.06 17.53 -24.54
CA TYR A 2 -11.39 17.46 -23.22
C TYR A 2 -10.10 18.27 -23.28
N SER A 3 -10.05 19.30 -22.43
CA SER A 3 -8.90 20.16 -22.18
C SER A 3 -9.04 20.60 -20.74
N HIS A 4 -8.26 20.01 -19.83
CA HIS A 4 -7.37 20.75 -18.95
C HIS A 4 -6.52 19.77 -18.13
N ALA A 5 -5.22 19.84 -18.40
CA ALA A 5 -4.17 19.12 -17.72
C ALA A 5 -4.03 19.64 -16.28
N TYR A 6 -3.92 18.70 -15.34
CA TYR A 6 -3.43 18.97 -14.00
C TYR A 6 -1.96 19.38 -14.13
N GLN A 7 -1.67 20.65 -13.84
CA GLN A 7 -0.32 21.19 -13.85
C GLN A 7 0.42 20.63 -12.63
N SER A 8 1.43 19.79 -12.87
CA SER A 8 2.35 19.35 -11.82
C SER A 8 3.15 20.55 -11.31
N GLU A 9 3.10 20.82 -10.01
CA GLU A 9 4.06 21.71 -9.36
C GLU A 9 5.47 21.09 -9.47
N GLU A 10 6.38 21.82 -10.13
CA GLU A 10 7.80 21.46 -10.21
C GLU A 10 8.47 21.54 -8.84
N PRO A 11 9.33 20.58 -8.46
CA PRO A 11 10.28 20.78 -7.38
C PRO A 11 11.51 21.54 -7.88
N ASP A 12 11.75 22.69 -7.26
CA ASP A 12 13.00 23.45 -7.10
C ASP A 12 14.13 23.31 -8.15
N ALA A 13 14.36 24.42 -8.84
CA ALA A 13 15.40 24.68 -9.84
C ALA A 13 16.86 24.66 -9.34
N GLN A 14 17.17 24.07 -8.17
CA GLN A 14 18.54 24.01 -7.64
C GLN A 14 19.27 22.68 -7.85
N MET A 15 18.65 21.71 -8.52
CA MET A 15 19.26 20.39 -8.77
C MET A 15 19.63 20.13 -10.25
N ARG A 16 19.75 21.18 -11.07
CA ARG A 16 20.21 21.08 -12.47
C ARG A 16 21.70 21.42 -12.69
N GLU A 17 22.39 21.99 -11.72
CA GLU A 17 23.81 22.41 -11.90
C GLU A 17 24.86 21.39 -11.41
N ARG A 18 24.48 20.20 -10.93
CA ARG A 18 25.43 19.19 -10.41
C ARG A 18 25.54 17.88 -11.19
N LYS A 19 25.06 17.83 -12.44
CA LYS A 19 25.25 16.66 -13.33
C LYS A 19 26.04 16.92 -14.62
N GLU A 20 26.57 18.13 -14.83
CA GLU A 20 27.44 18.44 -15.97
C GLU A 20 28.95 18.31 -15.69
N PHE A 21 29.36 17.80 -14.52
CA PHE A 21 30.78 17.72 -14.13
C PHE A 21 31.39 16.31 -14.14
N LEU A 22 30.85 15.39 -14.93
CA LEU A 22 31.45 14.05 -15.09
C LEU A 22 31.34 13.52 -16.53
N ALA A 23 31.82 14.29 -17.51
CA ALA A 23 31.97 13.79 -18.89
C ALA A 23 33.14 14.41 -19.69
N ILE A 24 34.09 15.08 -19.03
CA ILE A 24 35.28 15.63 -19.70
C ILE A 24 36.49 15.43 -18.80
N ALA A 25 37.28 14.37 -19.06
CA ALA A 25 38.75 14.33 -18.99
C ALA A 25 39.32 12.91 -18.80
N VAL A 26 39.44 12.11 -19.87
CA VAL A 26 40.56 11.19 -20.14
C VAL A 26 40.49 10.92 -21.67
N SER A 27 41.30 11.47 -22.56
CA SER A 27 42.73 11.18 -22.75
C SER A 27 43.30 12.09 -23.83
N ILE A 28 44.44 12.73 -23.58
CA ILE A 28 45.29 13.34 -24.61
C ILE A 28 46.66 12.62 -24.57
N ILE A 29 46.99 12.04 -25.72
CA ILE A 29 48.33 11.74 -26.30
C ILE A 29 49.13 10.54 -25.74
N ALA A 30 49.26 9.54 -26.60
CA ALA A 30 50.56 9.00 -27.00
C ALA A 30 50.50 8.60 -28.49
N ALA A 31 50.97 9.48 -29.37
CA ALA A 31 51.21 9.17 -30.78
C ALA A 31 52.71 9.26 -31.06
N THR A 32 53.36 8.10 -31.07
CA THR A 32 54.52 7.86 -31.93
C THR A 32 54.16 6.74 -32.89
N ALA A 33 54.12 7.13 -34.17
CA ALA A 33 54.20 6.31 -35.38
C ALA A 33 53.33 5.05 -35.52
N SER A 34 52.46 5.11 -36.53
CA SER A 34 52.13 4.09 -37.55
C SER A 34 50.65 3.66 -37.62
N MET A 35 50.07 3.96 -38.79
CA MET A 35 48.84 3.41 -39.40
C MET A 35 47.82 2.74 -38.46
N GLY A 36 46.82 3.51 -38.03
CA GLY A 36 45.63 2.97 -37.37
C GLY A 36 44.37 3.61 -37.93
N THR A 37 43.56 2.81 -38.61
CA THR A 37 42.21 3.15 -39.08
C THR A 37 41.38 3.73 -37.93
N VAL A 38 40.95 4.99 -38.05
CA VAL A 38 40.02 5.60 -37.10
C VAL A 38 38.65 4.96 -37.29
N TYR A 39 38.28 4.02 -36.42
CA TYR A 39 36.88 3.64 -36.27
C TYR A 39 36.15 4.80 -35.59
N LEU A 40 35.39 5.56 -36.37
CA LEU A 40 34.32 6.41 -35.83
C LEU A 40 33.30 5.47 -35.19
N ILE A 41 33.43 5.22 -33.89
CA ILE A 41 32.35 4.66 -33.09
C ILE A 41 31.30 5.77 -33.03
N PHE A 42 30.33 5.72 -33.94
CA PHE A 42 29.07 6.42 -33.73
C PHE A 42 28.43 5.78 -32.51
N SER A 43 28.62 6.40 -31.34
CA SER A 43 27.68 6.17 -30.25
C SER A 43 26.30 6.54 -30.81
N PRO A 44 25.35 5.59 -30.95
CA PRO A 44 24.02 5.95 -31.39
C PRO A 44 23.53 7.02 -30.44
N ARG A 45 23.23 8.20 -30.98
CA ARG A 45 22.57 9.27 -30.24
C ARG A 45 21.40 8.60 -29.54
N SER A 46 21.36 8.59 -28.20
CA SER A 46 20.29 7.92 -27.47
C SER A 46 18.98 8.46 -28.03
N ALA A 47 18.22 7.63 -28.74
CA ALA A 47 16.98 8.08 -29.34
C ALA A 47 16.12 8.65 -28.21
N SER A 48 15.55 9.84 -28.40
CA SER A 48 14.60 10.35 -27.42
C SER A 48 13.40 9.39 -27.35
N PRO A 49 12.82 9.15 -26.17
CA PRO A 49 11.58 8.39 -26.08
C PRO A 49 10.47 9.04 -26.91
N PRO A 50 9.51 8.25 -27.41
CA PRO A 50 8.33 8.81 -28.07
C PRO A 50 7.54 9.68 -27.09
N ASP A 51 6.84 10.69 -27.60
CA ASP A 51 5.80 11.35 -26.82
C ASP A 51 4.62 10.40 -26.65
N VAL A 52 4.05 10.41 -25.45
CA VAL A 52 2.95 9.53 -25.05
C VAL A 52 1.78 10.36 -24.56
N ALA A 53 0.65 10.23 -25.23
CA ALA A 53 -0.64 10.67 -24.71
C ALA A 53 -1.48 9.43 -24.36
N VAL A 54 -2.10 9.45 -23.19
CA VAL A 54 -2.89 8.32 -22.68
C VAL A 54 -4.21 8.81 -22.12
N GLU A 55 -5.29 8.12 -22.46
CA GLU A 55 -6.64 8.29 -21.90
C GLU A 55 -7.09 6.95 -21.31
N GLY A 56 -7.66 6.98 -20.11
CA GLY A 56 -8.01 5.77 -19.35
C GLY A 56 -6.81 5.02 -18.77
N GLY A 57 -5.63 5.65 -18.72
CA GLY A 57 -4.40 5.05 -18.19
C GLY A 57 -3.38 6.05 -17.67
N TYR A 58 -2.28 5.54 -17.13
CA TYR A 58 -1.20 6.32 -16.57
C TYR A 58 0.17 5.74 -16.97
N VAL A 59 1.08 6.60 -17.43
CA VAL A 59 2.45 6.20 -17.80
C VAL A 59 3.27 6.02 -16.52
N LEU A 60 3.60 4.77 -16.18
CA LEU A 60 4.42 4.45 -15.00
C LEU A 60 5.90 4.67 -15.26
N ASN A 61 6.37 4.27 -16.44
CA ASN A 61 7.78 4.33 -16.80
C ASN A 61 7.93 4.48 -18.31
N GLN A 62 8.98 5.18 -18.73
CA GLN A 62 9.30 5.38 -20.13
C GLN A 62 10.81 5.42 -20.38
N THR A 63 11.21 4.72 -21.43
CA THR A 63 12.56 4.70 -21.99
C THR A 63 12.47 4.86 -23.51
N PRO A 64 13.61 5.07 -24.21
CA PRO A 64 13.61 5.13 -25.68
C PRO A 64 12.97 3.93 -26.39
N ILE A 65 13.03 2.75 -25.78
CA ILE A 65 12.62 1.48 -26.41
C ILE A 65 11.44 0.81 -25.71
N HIS A 66 10.95 1.36 -24.59
CA HIS A 66 9.89 0.75 -23.79
C HIS A 66 9.06 1.81 -23.08
N THR A 67 7.73 1.70 -23.14
CA THR A 67 6.77 2.44 -22.32
C THR A 67 5.92 1.47 -21.51
N THR A 68 5.80 1.70 -20.20
CA THR A 68 4.89 0.95 -19.32
C THR A 68 3.72 1.84 -18.95
N VAL A 69 2.52 1.40 -19.29
CA VAL A 69 1.26 2.09 -19.00
C VAL A 69 0.42 1.19 -18.11
N ARG A 70 -0.13 1.75 -17.03
CA ARG A 70 -1.14 1.08 -16.23
C ARG A 70 -2.52 1.54 -16.68
N SER A 71 -3.42 0.60 -16.94
CA SER A 71 -4.81 0.95 -17.21
C SER A 71 -5.50 1.41 -15.94
N MET A 72 -6.10 2.60 -16.00
CA MET A 72 -6.88 3.23 -14.93
C MET A 72 -8.40 3.16 -15.20
N ALA A 73 -8.78 2.51 -16.32
CA ALA A 73 -10.13 2.19 -16.71
C ALA A 73 -10.16 0.82 -17.41
N LEU A 74 -11.35 0.33 -17.77
CA LEU A 74 -11.52 -0.88 -18.60
C LEU A 74 -11.44 -0.61 -20.11
N SER A 75 -11.18 0.64 -20.48
CA SER A 75 -10.85 1.11 -21.82
C SER A 75 -9.66 2.06 -21.76
N LEU A 76 -8.68 1.83 -22.63
CA LEU A 76 -7.43 2.55 -22.71
C LEU A 76 -7.20 3.00 -24.15
N GLN A 77 -6.87 4.27 -24.34
CA GLN A 77 -6.35 4.80 -25.60
C GLN A 77 -4.95 5.36 -25.38
N LEU A 78 -4.01 4.97 -26.23
CA LEU A 78 -2.61 5.34 -26.14
C LEU A 78 -2.15 5.82 -27.52
N GLN A 79 -1.63 7.03 -27.57
CA GLN A 79 -1.01 7.60 -28.76
C GLN A 79 0.50 7.75 -28.52
N LEU A 80 1.28 7.07 -29.34
CA LEU A 80 2.72 7.25 -29.44
C LEU A 80 3.03 8.20 -30.60
N SER A 81 3.95 9.14 -30.43
CA SER A 81 4.45 9.96 -31.54
C SER A 81 5.93 10.34 -31.39
N THR A 82 6.63 10.62 -32.48
CA THR A 82 8.01 11.12 -32.42
C THR A 82 8.07 12.65 -32.50
N LYS A 83 8.94 13.27 -31.69
CA LYS A 83 9.12 14.75 -31.67
C LYS A 83 9.50 15.36 -33.00
N ASN A 84 10.21 14.60 -33.85
CA ASN A 84 10.79 15.11 -35.09
C ASN A 84 10.07 14.58 -36.35
N GLY A 85 8.94 13.88 -36.20
CA GLY A 85 8.19 13.29 -37.32
C GLY A 85 8.91 12.13 -38.03
N GLY A 86 10.03 11.64 -37.47
CA GLY A 86 10.69 10.42 -37.95
C GLY A 86 9.93 9.15 -37.55
N PRO A 87 10.31 7.97 -38.07
CA PRO A 87 9.66 6.72 -37.73
C PRO A 87 9.79 6.41 -36.23
N LEU A 88 8.75 5.83 -35.61
CA LEU A 88 8.83 5.35 -34.22
C LEU A 88 9.91 4.27 -34.06
N GLY A 89 10.13 3.46 -35.10
CA GLY A 89 11.03 2.32 -35.03
C GLY A 89 10.49 1.20 -34.12
N SER A 90 11.38 0.38 -33.58
CA SER A 90 11.01 -0.68 -32.64
C SER A 90 10.82 -0.11 -31.24
N HIS A 91 9.62 -0.23 -30.68
CA HIS A 91 9.29 0.23 -29.34
C HIS A 91 8.31 -0.73 -28.67
N ASP A 92 8.58 -1.10 -27.41
CA ASP A 92 7.73 -1.96 -26.60
C ASP A 92 6.74 -1.13 -25.79
N VAL A 93 5.50 -1.58 -25.73
CA VAL A 93 4.47 -1.05 -24.85
C VAL A 93 3.98 -2.18 -23.96
N THR A 94 4.20 -2.05 -22.65
CA THR A 94 3.58 -2.92 -21.66
C THR A 94 2.35 -2.22 -21.10
N VAL A 95 1.18 -2.81 -21.30
CA VAL A 95 -0.06 -2.38 -20.65
C VAL A 95 -0.35 -3.32 -19.49
N THR A 96 -0.42 -2.78 -18.28
CA THR A 96 -0.78 -3.52 -17.07
C THR A 96 -2.22 -3.21 -16.64
N ASN A 97 -2.76 -4.02 -15.73
CA ASN A 97 -4.09 -3.85 -15.15
C ASN A 97 -5.26 -3.99 -16.16
N MET A 98 -5.14 -4.91 -17.12
CA MET A 98 -6.17 -5.23 -18.10
C MET A 98 -6.43 -6.73 -18.14
N ASP A 99 -7.69 -7.12 -18.25
CA ASP A 99 -8.03 -8.53 -18.50
C ASP A 99 -7.65 -8.88 -19.94
N ILE A 100 -6.55 -9.61 -20.10
CA ILE A 100 -5.99 -9.92 -21.41
C ILE A 100 -6.85 -10.86 -22.26
N ASN A 101 -7.80 -11.56 -21.65
CA ASN A 101 -8.69 -12.52 -22.29
C ASN A 101 -10.00 -11.87 -22.74
N ARG A 102 -10.44 -10.79 -22.08
CA ARG A 102 -11.66 -10.05 -22.42
C ARG A 102 -11.41 -8.74 -23.17
N ALA A 103 -10.22 -8.17 -23.08
CA ALA A 103 -9.88 -6.94 -23.77
C ALA A 103 -9.53 -7.19 -25.24
N THR A 104 -10.18 -6.45 -26.14
CA THR A 104 -9.77 -6.34 -27.55
C THR A 104 -8.61 -5.36 -27.68
N LEU A 105 -7.61 -5.70 -28.48
CA LEU A 105 -6.47 -4.83 -28.81
C LEU A 105 -6.55 -4.43 -30.28
N LEU A 106 -6.52 -3.13 -30.54
CA LEU A 106 -6.44 -2.54 -31.88
C LEU A 106 -5.22 -1.63 -31.94
N CYS A 107 -4.49 -1.66 -33.06
CA CYS A 107 -3.42 -0.71 -33.34
C CYS A 107 -3.44 -0.37 -34.83
N ASP A 108 -3.28 0.92 -35.15
CA ASP A 108 -3.23 1.42 -36.53
C ASP A 108 -1.84 1.31 -37.17
N ALA A 109 -0.85 0.83 -36.41
CA ALA A 109 0.50 0.53 -36.86
C ALA A 109 0.80 -0.97 -36.77
N PRO A 110 1.74 -1.51 -37.56
CA PRO A 110 2.19 -2.89 -37.42
C PRO A 110 2.71 -3.19 -36.02
N PHE A 111 2.17 -4.25 -35.40
CA PHE A 111 2.53 -4.67 -34.05
C PHE A 111 2.59 -6.20 -33.96
N PHE A 112 3.22 -6.69 -32.90
CA PHE A 112 3.19 -8.08 -32.48
C PHE A 112 3.15 -8.18 -30.96
N ILE A 113 2.45 -9.18 -30.45
CA ILE A 113 2.39 -9.45 -29.01
C ILE A 113 3.65 -10.23 -28.63
N ILE A 114 4.39 -9.75 -27.64
CA ILE A 114 5.63 -10.38 -27.16
C ILE A 114 5.45 -11.12 -25.84
N ASP A 115 4.49 -10.69 -25.02
CA ASP A 115 4.09 -11.39 -23.79
C ASP A 115 2.62 -11.13 -23.46
N SER A 116 2.01 -12.11 -22.79
CA SER A 116 0.67 -12.00 -22.20
C SER A 116 0.61 -12.87 -20.95
N SER A 117 0.68 -12.23 -19.79
CA SER A 117 0.76 -12.89 -18.49
C SER A 117 -0.04 -12.12 -17.43
N GLY A 118 -0.81 -12.84 -16.60
CA GLY A 118 -1.69 -12.21 -15.60
C GLY A 118 -2.62 -11.15 -16.20
N SER A 119 -2.67 -9.96 -15.60
CA SER A 119 -3.38 -8.78 -16.11
C SER A 119 -2.52 -7.87 -17.01
N SER A 120 -1.42 -8.38 -17.56
CA SER A 120 -0.44 -7.60 -18.33
C SER A 120 -0.30 -8.12 -19.76
N LYS A 121 -0.22 -7.20 -20.71
CA LYS A 121 0.01 -7.51 -22.13
C LYS A 121 1.13 -6.62 -22.64
N THR A 122 2.16 -7.23 -23.22
CA THR A 122 3.24 -6.48 -23.85
C THR A 122 3.19 -6.64 -25.36
N ILE A 123 3.16 -5.52 -26.05
CA ILE A 123 3.17 -5.44 -27.51
C ILE A 123 4.44 -4.73 -27.96
N ARG A 124 5.02 -5.18 -29.07
CA ARG A 124 6.08 -4.49 -29.77
C ARG A 124 5.50 -3.86 -31.02
N ILE A 125 5.71 -2.56 -31.16
CA ILE A 125 5.37 -1.80 -32.36
C ILE A 125 6.65 -1.59 -33.14
N ASN A 126 6.62 -1.91 -34.43
CA ASN A 126 7.72 -1.64 -35.32
C ASN A 126 7.17 -1.02 -36.60
N THR A 127 7.28 0.30 -36.70
CA THR A 127 6.62 1.05 -37.76
C THR A 127 7.50 2.12 -38.38
N GLN A 128 7.27 2.34 -39.68
CA GLN A 128 7.87 3.40 -40.47
C GLN A 128 7.09 4.71 -40.35
N VAL A 129 5.88 4.68 -39.78
CA VAL A 129 5.12 5.91 -39.48
C VAL A 129 5.63 6.55 -38.19
N SER A 130 5.37 7.84 -38.04
CA SER A 130 5.83 8.65 -36.90
C SER A 130 4.88 8.61 -35.71
N ASN A 131 3.73 7.94 -35.83
CA ASN A 131 2.74 7.79 -34.78
C ASN A 131 2.14 6.38 -34.78
N ALA A 132 1.58 5.99 -33.63
CA ALA A 132 0.79 4.77 -33.49
C ALA A 132 -0.29 5.01 -32.44
N ASN A 133 -1.54 4.73 -32.80
CA ASN A 133 -2.66 4.72 -31.88
C ASN A 133 -2.95 3.27 -31.49
N ILE A 134 -3.06 3.04 -30.19
CA ILE A 134 -3.33 1.73 -29.58
C ILE A 134 -4.60 1.89 -28.75
N THR A 135 -5.56 1.01 -28.97
CA THR A 135 -6.78 0.94 -28.18
C THR A 135 -6.90 -0.43 -27.56
N MET A 136 -7.09 -0.48 -26.24
CA MET A 136 -7.44 -1.69 -25.52
C MET A 136 -8.74 -1.48 -24.78
N ALA A 137 -9.76 -2.28 -25.08
CA ALA A 137 -11.08 -2.10 -24.48
C ALA A 137 -11.74 -3.43 -24.13
N THR A 138 -12.33 -3.50 -22.94
CA THR A 138 -13.16 -4.60 -22.50
C THR A 138 -14.60 -4.38 -22.99
N SER A 139 -15.23 -5.41 -23.54
CA SER A 139 -16.64 -5.30 -23.98
C SER A 139 -17.57 -5.12 -22.80
N ASN A 140 -18.66 -4.35 -23.00
CA ASN A 140 -19.71 -4.19 -21.99
C ASN A 140 -20.37 -5.54 -21.66
N VAL A 141 -20.86 -5.65 -20.42
CA VAL A 141 -21.57 -6.83 -19.91
C VAL A 141 -22.97 -6.44 -19.46
N SER A 142 -23.92 -7.37 -19.57
CA SER A 142 -25.30 -7.17 -19.09
C SER A 142 -25.44 -7.44 -17.59
N LEU A 143 -24.49 -8.17 -16.99
CA LEU A 143 -24.42 -8.41 -15.56
C LEU A 143 -23.02 -8.02 -15.09
N LEU A 144 -22.94 -6.91 -14.36
CA LEU A 144 -21.68 -6.38 -13.88
C LEU A 144 -21.41 -6.88 -12.47
N LYS A 145 -20.36 -7.68 -12.31
CA LYS A 145 -19.90 -8.20 -11.01
C LYS A 145 -18.52 -7.65 -10.69
N PHE A 146 -18.33 -7.09 -9.50
CA PHE A 146 -17.01 -6.65 -9.04
C PHE A 146 -16.84 -6.89 -7.55
N TYR A 147 -15.58 -7.01 -7.12
CA TYR A 147 -15.23 -7.24 -5.71
C TYR A 147 -14.65 -5.97 -5.10
N VAL A 148 -14.98 -5.72 -3.84
CA VAL A 148 -14.47 -4.58 -3.06
C VAL A 148 -13.83 -5.11 -1.79
N LEU A 149 -12.63 -4.62 -1.50
CA LEU A 149 -11.85 -4.97 -0.32
C LEU A 149 -11.12 -3.72 0.20
N GLY A 150 -10.59 -3.78 1.41
CA GLY A 150 -9.90 -2.66 2.05
C GLY A 150 -9.21 -3.11 3.33
N ASP A 151 -8.25 -2.32 3.78
CA ASP A 151 -7.49 -2.57 5.01
C ASP A 151 -6.83 -3.96 4.99
N SER A 152 -6.06 -4.23 3.92
CA SER A 152 -5.28 -5.46 3.79
C SER A 152 -3.90 -5.35 4.43
N GLN A 153 -3.59 -4.23 5.09
CA GLN A 153 -2.30 -4.04 5.73
C GLN A 153 -2.03 -5.17 6.73
N GLY A 154 -0.84 -5.75 6.58
CA GLY A 154 -0.40 -6.82 7.45
C GLY A 154 -0.51 -8.21 6.88
N TYR A 155 -1.68 -8.84 7.02
CA TYR A 155 -1.90 -10.21 6.57
C TYR A 155 -2.29 -10.28 5.09
N GLN A 156 -1.34 -10.73 4.25
CA GLN A 156 -1.59 -10.88 2.82
C GLN A 156 -2.26 -12.20 2.43
N GLY A 157 -2.53 -13.12 3.37
CA GLY A 157 -3.19 -14.39 3.05
C GLY A 157 -4.62 -14.20 2.56
N SER A 158 -5.36 -13.28 3.20
CA SER A 158 -6.69 -12.86 2.78
C SER A 158 -6.69 -12.33 1.33
N VAL A 159 -5.71 -11.49 0.96
CA VAL A 159 -5.58 -11.01 -0.43
C VAL A 159 -5.34 -12.17 -1.40
N LYS A 160 -4.50 -13.14 -1.04
CA LYS A 160 -4.26 -14.34 -1.87
C LYS A 160 -5.52 -15.19 -2.06
N ASP A 161 -6.33 -15.35 -1.01
CA ASP A 161 -7.60 -16.07 -1.08
C ASP A 161 -8.61 -15.35 -1.99
N ILE A 162 -8.67 -14.02 -1.89
CA ILE A 162 -9.50 -13.18 -2.78
C ILE A 162 -9.02 -13.30 -4.23
N VAL A 163 -7.71 -13.24 -4.47
CA VAL A 163 -7.11 -13.40 -5.82
C VAL A 163 -7.43 -14.78 -6.39
N ALA A 164 -7.28 -15.85 -5.59
CA ALA A 164 -7.63 -17.21 -6.02
C ALA A 164 -9.11 -17.32 -6.40
N THR A 165 -10.00 -16.73 -5.60
CA THR A 165 -11.44 -16.71 -5.86
C THR A 165 -11.78 -15.87 -7.09
N ALA A 166 -11.19 -14.68 -7.24
CA ALA A 166 -11.40 -13.81 -8.40
C ALA A 166 -10.93 -14.47 -9.71
N ASN A 167 -9.83 -15.22 -9.67
CA ASN A 167 -9.34 -15.95 -10.83
C ASN A 167 -10.24 -17.14 -11.21
N GLN A 168 -11.09 -17.63 -10.30
CA GLN A 168 -12.09 -18.67 -10.59
C GLN A 168 -13.42 -18.06 -11.06
N ASP A 169 -13.88 -17.02 -10.38
CA ASP A 169 -15.19 -16.40 -10.60
C ASP A 169 -15.19 -15.39 -11.76
N HIS A 170 -14.02 -14.90 -12.15
CA HIS A 170 -13.80 -13.89 -13.18
C HIS A 170 -14.74 -12.66 -13.09
N PRO A 171 -14.79 -11.94 -11.94
CA PRO A 171 -15.51 -10.67 -11.88
C PRO A 171 -14.93 -9.68 -12.92
N ALA A 172 -15.68 -8.63 -13.26
CA ALA A 172 -15.21 -7.59 -14.18
C ALA A 172 -13.93 -6.91 -13.65
N MET A 173 -13.86 -6.67 -12.34
CA MET A 173 -12.74 -5.99 -11.68
C MET A 173 -12.79 -6.15 -10.15
N LEU A 174 -11.70 -5.78 -9.49
CA LEU A 174 -11.57 -5.59 -8.04
C LEU A 174 -11.32 -4.11 -7.72
N PHE A 175 -11.77 -3.67 -6.54
CA PHE A 175 -11.46 -2.37 -5.94
C PHE A 175 -10.84 -2.54 -4.56
N HIS A 176 -9.74 -1.82 -4.28
CA HIS A 176 -9.17 -1.72 -2.93
C HIS A 176 -9.32 -0.30 -2.36
N CYS A 177 -10.02 -0.17 -1.24
CA CYS A 177 -10.29 1.08 -0.56
C CYS A 177 -9.14 1.57 0.34
N GLY A 178 -7.88 1.43 -0.09
CA GLY A 178 -6.70 1.91 0.65
C GLY A 178 -6.29 1.10 1.89
N ASP A 179 -5.20 1.55 2.51
CA ASP A 179 -4.46 0.86 3.57
C ASP A 179 -3.98 -0.52 3.10
N ILE A 180 -3.20 -0.48 2.02
CA ILE A 180 -2.51 -1.62 1.43
C ILE A 180 -1.31 -2.03 2.32
N THR A 181 -0.63 -1.03 2.87
CA THR A 181 0.58 -1.18 3.67
C THR A 181 0.38 -0.59 5.06
N PRO A 182 1.05 -1.11 6.11
CA PRO A 182 0.92 -0.53 7.45
C PRO A 182 1.73 0.77 7.62
N PHE A 183 2.76 1.01 6.80
CA PHE A 183 3.66 2.16 6.93
C PHE A 183 4.19 2.73 5.61
N GLY A 184 3.68 2.32 4.46
CA GLY A 184 4.14 2.83 3.17
C GLY A 184 5.56 2.39 2.78
N GLN A 185 6.10 1.32 3.40
CA GLN A 185 7.46 0.86 3.15
C GLN A 185 7.56 -0.01 1.89
N GLN A 186 8.76 -0.06 1.31
CA GLN A 186 9.03 -0.78 0.06
C GLN A 186 8.71 -2.28 0.13
N ASP A 187 9.09 -2.95 1.21
CA ASP A 187 8.83 -4.38 1.43
C ASP A 187 7.34 -4.68 1.65
N GLN A 188 6.60 -3.73 2.24
CA GLN A 188 5.17 -3.86 2.48
C GLN A 188 4.39 -3.78 1.17
N TYR A 189 4.72 -2.80 0.32
CA TYR A 189 4.18 -2.73 -1.03
C TYR A 189 4.57 -3.97 -1.84
N GLN A 190 5.82 -4.43 -1.74
CA GLN A 190 6.26 -5.65 -2.44
C GLN A 190 5.45 -6.87 -2.00
N ARG A 191 5.15 -7.02 -0.71
CA ARG A 191 4.31 -8.12 -0.21
C ARG A 191 2.90 -8.10 -0.79
N PHE A 192 2.32 -6.91 -0.98
CA PHE A 192 1.03 -6.77 -1.66
C PHE A 192 1.14 -7.07 -3.16
N ASP A 193 2.17 -6.53 -3.83
CA ASP A 193 2.46 -6.80 -5.24
C ASP A 193 2.59 -8.32 -5.48
N ASP A 194 3.30 -9.03 -4.60
CA ASP A 194 3.45 -10.49 -4.64
C ASP A 194 2.12 -11.23 -4.41
N ALA A 195 1.27 -10.70 -3.53
CA ALA A 195 -0.04 -11.29 -3.24
C ALA A 195 -1.00 -11.17 -4.43
N VAL A 196 -0.91 -10.10 -5.21
CA VAL A 196 -1.75 -9.85 -6.40
C VAL A 196 -1.09 -10.22 -7.72
N ALA A 197 0.15 -10.71 -7.71
CA ALA A 197 0.96 -10.96 -8.91
C ALA A 197 0.27 -11.85 -9.96
N ASN A 198 -0.57 -12.80 -9.51
CA ASN A 198 -1.29 -13.74 -10.38
C ASN A 198 -2.75 -13.34 -10.64
N LEU A 199 -3.19 -12.15 -10.24
CA LEU A 199 -4.55 -11.70 -10.48
C LEU A 199 -4.82 -11.54 -11.99
N SER A 200 -5.85 -12.21 -12.51
CA SER A 200 -6.18 -12.23 -13.94
C SER A 200 -7.13 -11.10 -14.36
N VAL A 201 -7.71 -10.38 -13.39
CA VAL A 201 -8.69 -9.31 -13.62
C VAL A 201 -8.13 -7.97 -13.12
N PRO A 202 -8.62 -6.83 -13.62
CA PRO A 202 -8.14 -5.51 -13.21
C PRO A 202 -8.41 -5.22 -11.73
N LEU A 203 -7.47 -4.53 -11.10
CA LEU A 203 -7.49 -4.05 -9.72
C LEU A 203 -7.37 -2.52 -9.70
N PHE A 204 -8.42 -1.85 -9.23
CA PHE A 204 -8.47 -0.41 -9.04
C PHE A 204 -8.24 -0.07 -7.57
N LEU A 205 -7.44 0.94 -7.31
CA LEU A 205 -6.90 1.24 -5.98
C LEU A 205 -7.08 2.74 -5.67
N THR A 206 -7.38 3.05 -4.41
CA THR A 206 -7.06 4.34 -3.80
C THR A 206 -6.03 4.14 -2.67
N ALA A 207 -5.43 5.23 -2.20
CA ALA A 207 -4.48 5.19 -1.09
C ALA A 207 -5.21 5.42 0.25
N GLY A 208 -4.77 4.71 1.29
CA GLY A 208 -5.17 4.97 2.68
C GLY A 208 -4.13 5.75 3.47
N ASN A 209 -4.46 6.10 4.71
CA ASN A 209 -3.59 6.95 5.53
C ASN A 209 -2.32 6.23 6.00
N HIS A 210 -2.29 4.90 6.00
CA HIS A 210 -1.08 4.13 6.25
C HIS A 210 -0.15 4.08 5.02
N ASP A 211 -0.70 4.09 3.81
CA ASP A 211 0.03 3.99 2.54
C ASP A 211 0.98 5.15 2.27
N ILE A 212 0.62 6.34 2.76
CA ILE A 212 1.40 7.57 2.53
C ILE A 212 2.50 7.81 3.57
N ARG A 213 2.54 7.01 4.64
CA ARG A 213 3.54 7.14 5.71
C ARG A 213 4.95 6.90 5.16
N MET A 214 5.95 7.46 5.82
CA MET A 214 7.37 7.26 5.48
C MET A 214 7.71 7.53 3.99
N GLY A 215 7.02 8.49 3.36
CA GLY A 215 7.19 8.80 1.93
C GLY A 215 6.53 7.77 1.00
N GLY A 216 5.68 6.89 1.51
CA GLY A 216 5.01 5.82 0.78
C GLY A 216 4.08 6.32 -0.33
N GLY A 217 3.61 7.57 -0.29
CA GLY A 217 2.80 8.14 -1.36
C GLY A 217 3.51 8.16 -2.72
N HIS A 218 4.83 8.42 -2.73
CA HIS A 218 5.62 8.34 -3.97
C HIS A 218 5.76 6.89 -4.46
N ARG A 219 5.83 5.93 -3.53
CA ARG A 219 5.91 4.49 -3.82
C ARG A 219 4.60 3.93 -4.34
N TYR A 220 3.48 4.45 -3.84
CA TYR A 220 2.15 4.17 -4.35
C TYR A 220 2.04 4.63 -5.80
N ILE A 221 2.31 5.92 -6.07
CA ILE A 221 2.13 6.52 -7.39
C ILE A 221 3.01 5.83 -8.44
N SER A 222 4.27 5.51 -8.10
CA SER A 222 5.18 4.83 -9.03
C SER A 222 4.78 3.39 -9.38
N ARG A 223 3.88 2.77 -8.59
CA ARG A 223 3.35 1.42 -8.85
C ARG A 223 1.99 1.43 -9.51
N TYR A 224 1.09 2.26 -8.99
CA TYR A 224 -0.33 2.17 -9.27
C TYR A 224 -0.90 3.40 -9.98
N GLY A 225 -0.11 4.46 -10.16
CA GLY A 225 -0.58 5.73 -10.70
C GLY A 225 -1.33 6.58 -9.67
N PRO A 226 -2.11 7.57 -10.12
CA PRO A 226 -2.84 8.47 -9.21
C PRO A 226 -3.92 7.71 -8.42
N SER A 227 -4.21 8.18 -7.21
CA SER A 227 -5.28 7.67 -6.33
C SER A 227 -6.60 8.47 -6.44
N THR A 228 -6.70 9.38 -7.41
CA THR A 228 -7.92 10.09 -7.77
C THR A 228 -8.13 10.02 -9.28
N TYR A 229 -9.21 9.37 -9.72
CA TYR A 229 -9.56 9.15 -11.13
C TYR A 229 -10.98 8.58 -11.23
N SER A 230 -11.56 8.58 -12.42
CA SER A 230 -12.87 7.99 -12.67
C SER A 230 -12.92 7.32 -14.05
N PHE A 231 -13.91 6.45 -14.24
CA PHE A 231 -14.21 5.86 -15.53
C PHE A 231 -15.64 5.32 -15.59
N ASP A 232 -16.18 5.20 -16.81
CA ASP A 232 -17.45 4.54 -17.07
C ASP A 232 -17.22 3.11 -17.58
N PHE A 233 -18.08 2.18 -17.16
CA PHE A 233 -18.12 0.82 -17.70
C PHE A 233 -19.49 0.18 -17.53
N SER A 234 -20.03 -0.42 -18.60
CA SER A 234 -21.30 -1.16 -18.58
C SER A 234 -22.46 -0.43 -17.89
N GLY A 235 -22.63 0.87 -18.19
CA GLY A 235 -23.71 1.70 -17.65
C GLY A 235 -23.48 2.24 -16.23
N ALA A 236 -22.33 1.96 -15.63
CA ALA A 236 -21.94 2.46 -14.32
C ALA A 236 -20.75 3.43 -14.39
N HIS A 237 -20.78 4.46 -13.55
CA HIS A 237 -19.69 5.39 -13.31
C HIS A 237 -18.97 5.02 -12.02
N PHE A 238 -17.64 4.92 -12.09
CA PHE A 238 -16.77 4.58 -10.97
C PHE A 238 -15.89 5.77 -10.65
N THR A 239 -16.10 6.41 -9.50
CA THR A 239 -15.28 7.53 -9.01
C THR A 239 -14.39 7.03 -7.88
N ILE A 240 -13.07 7.13 -8.06
CA ILE A 240 -12.06 6.77 -7.06
C ILE A 240 -11.39 8.08 -6.62
N PHE A 241 -11.30 8.35 -5.32
CA PHE A 241 -10.61 9.54 -4.84
C PHE A 241 -9.78 9.33 -3.58
N ASN A 242 -8.72 10.12 -3.48
CA ASN A 242 -7.75 10.05 -2.40
C ASN A 242 -8.22 10.85 -1.16
N SER A 243 -8.42 10.14 -0.04
CA SER A 243 -8.66 10.71 1.30
C SER A 243 -7.55 10.38 2.31
N SER A 244 -6.40 9.86 1.85
CA SER A 244 -5.30 9.35 2.70
C SER A 244 -4.76 10.37 3.70
N ALA A 245 -4.95 11.66 3.46
CA ALA A 245 -4.50 12.73 4.35
C ALA A 245 -5.45 13.00 5.53
N GLY A 246 -6.58 12.29 5.64
CA GLY A 246 -7.62 12.62 6.63
C GLY A 246 -8.63 13.66 6.13
N ASP A 247 -8.40 14.24 4.96
CA ASP A 247 -9.23 15.27 4.34
C ASP A 247 -9.11 15.24 2.81
N VAL A 248 -9.92 16.04 2.12
CA VAL A 248 -9.82 16.32 0.68
C VAL A 248 -9.65 17.82 0.43
N PRO A 249 -8.73 18.24 -0.45
CA PRO A 249 -8.58 19.65 -0.79
C PRO A 249 -9.77 20.14 -1.63
N GLU A 250 -10.00 21.45 -1.62
CA GLU A 250 -11.11 22.09 -2.37
C GLU A 250 -11.08 21.74 -3.87
N SER A 251 -9.89 21.63 -4.46
CA SER A 251 -9.72 21.21 -5.86
C SER A 251 -10.28 19.82 -6.13
N THR A 252 -10.16 18.89 -5.17
CA THR A 252 -10.74 17.54 -5.27
C THR A 252 -12.25 17.58 -5.08
N LEU A 253 -12.78 18.38 -4.17
CA LEU A 253 -14.23 18.57 -4.03
C LEU A 253 -14.86 19.14 -5.31
N GLN A 254 -14.22 20.14 -5.93
CA GLN A 254 -14.66 20.70 -7.20
C GLN A 254 -14.57 19.69 -8.35
N TRP A 255 -13.49 18.89 -8.38
CA TRP A 255 -13.34 17.82 -9.35
C TRP A 255 -14.45 16.76 -9.19
N LEU A 256 -14.73 16.30 -7.97
CA LEU A 256 -15.79 15.34 -7.66
C LEU A 256 -17.16 15.86 -8.10
N GLN A 257 -17.48 17.13 -7.80
CA GLN A 257 -18.72 17.75 -8.25
C GLN A 257 -18.85 17.71 -9.77
N ASN A 258 -17.77 18.05 -10.49
CA ASN A 258 -17.79 18.05 -11.96
C ASN A 258 -17.87 16.64 -12.54
N ASP A 259 -17.12 15.69 -11.99
CA ASP A 259 -17.07 14.29 -12.41
C ASP A 259 -18.46 13.64 -12.31
N ILE A 260 -19.03 13.63 -11.11
CA ILE A 260 -20.28 12.92 -10.79
C ILE A 260 -21.50 13.59 -11.44
N SER A 261 -21.50 14.92 -11.60
CA SER A 261 -22.60 15.64 -12.26
C SER A 261 -22.55 15.57 -13.79
N SER A 262 -21.39 15.27 -14.38
CA SER A 262 -21.22 15.20 -15.84
C SER A 262 -21.55 13.84 -16.44
N THR A 263 -21.53 12.77 -15.64
CA THR A 263 -21.83 11.42 -16.12
C THR A 263 -23.32 11.22 -16.40
N THR A 264 -23.61 10.40 -17.41
CA THR A 264 -24.97 9.95 -17.76
C THR A 264 -25.19 8.48 -17.42
N SER A 265 -24.21 7.84 -16.77
CA SER A 265 -24.29 6.47 -16.28
C SER A 265 -25.46 6.33 -15.30
N GLU A 266 -26.16 5.21 -15.41
CA GLU A 266 -27.33 4.89 -14.59
C GLU A 266 -26.94 4.64 -13.14
N HIS A 267 -25.83 3.93 -12.94
CA HIS A 267 -25.30 3.64 -11.61
C HIS A 267 -24.04 4.46 -11.33
N LYS A 268 -23.87 4.90 -10.09
CA LYS A 268 -22.73 5.70 -9.63
C LYS A 268 -22.15 5.08 -8.36
N PHE A 269 -20.87 4.73 -8.43
CA PHE A 269 -20.12 4.13 -7.33
C PHE A 269 -18.94 5.01 -6.96
N VAL A 270 -18.76 5.22 -5.66
CA VAL A 270 -17.66 6.02 -5.13
C VAL A 270 -16.76 5.15 -4.26
N PHE A 271 -15.44 5.27 -4.43
CA PHE A 271 -14.44 4.53 -3.67
C PHE A 271 -13.45 5.51 -3.06
N THR A 272 -13.30 5.45 -1.74
CA THR A 272 -12.28 6.20 -1.00
C THR A 272 -11.82 5.38 0.19
N HIS A 273 -10.82 5.86 0.93
CA HIS A 273 -10.36 5.17 2.13
C HIS A 273 -11.17 5.57 3.38
N ILE A 274 -11.13 6.84 3.76
CA ILE A 274 -11.72 7.32 5.01
C ILE A 274 -13.22 7.61 4.80
N PRO A 275 -14.13 7.07 5.62
CA PRO A 275 -15.55 7.35 5.50
C PRO A 275 -15.90 8.76 6.01
N PRO A 276 -16.94 9.43 5.45
CA PRO A 276 -17.37 10.76 5.88
C PRO A 276 -18.10 10.78 7.23
N PHE A 277 -18.37 9.61 7.82
CA PHE A 277 -18.88 9.46 9.18
C PHE A 277 -18.49 8.09 9.76
N ASP A 278 -18.45 8.01 11.09
CA ASP A 278 -18.26 6.74 11.81
C ASP A 278 -19.64 6.18 12.24
N PRO A 279 -20.02 4.96 11.84
CA PRO A 279 -21.32 4.39 12.20
C PRO A 279 -21.38 3.85 13.64
N ARG A 280 -20.24 3.78 14.36
CA ARG A 280 -20.21 3.24 15.72
C ARG A 280 -20.64 4.30 16.74
N PRO A 281 -21.56 3.98 17.69
CA PRO A 281 -22.02 4.93 18.68
C PRO A 281 -20.87 5.55 19.50
N GLY A 282 -20.79 6.88 19.51
CA GLY A 282 -19.78 7.63 20.29
C GLY A 282 -18.35 7.59 19.75
N SER A 283 -18.12 7.03 18.55
CA SER A 283 -16.81 6.99 17.90
C SER A 283 -16.66 8.11 16.86
N ASN A 284 -15.41 8.44 16.51
CA ASN A 284 -15.09 9.49 15.54
C ASN A 284 -13.85 9.13 14.72
N HIS A 285 -13.83 7.95 14.10
CA HIS A 285 -12.76 7.48 13.23
C HIS A 285 -13.11 7.73 11.75
N THR A 286 -13.15 9.00 11.37
CA THR A 286 -13.69 9.52 10.11
C THR A 286 -12.84 10.70 9.64
N PHE A 287 -13.20 11.33 8.52
CA PHE A 287 -12.67 12.61 8.04
C PHE A 287 -12.40 13.60 9.18
N LEU A 288 -11.21 14.23 9.15
CA LEU A 288 -10.78 15.24 10.11
C LEU A 288 -11.61 16.52 9.99
N ASN A 289 -12.01 16.87 8.77
CA ASN A 289 -12.76 18.08 8.47
C ASN A 289 -14.24 17.76 8.26
N THR A 290 -15.05 18.09 9.27
CA THR A 290 -16.50 17.83 9.26
C THR A 290 -17.24 18.59 8.16
N THR A 291 -16.73 19.75 7.73
CA THR A 291 -17.33 20.53 6.64
C THR A 291 -17.13 19.83 5.31
N ALA A 292 -15.92 19.35 5.02
CA ALA A 292 -15.65 18.56 3.82
C ALA A 292 -16.47 17.27 3.81
N ALA A 293 -16.54 16.57 4.95
CA ALA A 293 -17.36 15.37 5.09
C ALA A 293 -18.85 15.62 4.81
N THR A 294 -19.41 16.71 5.34
CA THR A 294 -20.81 17.09 5.08
C THR A 294 -21.05 17.39 3.61
N ARG A 295 -20.15 18.14 2.96
CA ARG A 295 -20.23 18.45 1.53
C ARG A 295 -20.16 17.21 0.65
N LEU A 296 -19.36 16.22 1.02
CA LEU A 296 -19.32 14.94 0.33
C LEU A 296 -20.64 14.19 0.45
N ILE A 297 -21.21 14.11 1.65
CA ILE A 297 -22.52 13.47 1.87
C ILE A 297 -23.60 14.17 1.04
N ASP A 298 -23.66 15.51 1.06
CA ASP A 298 -24.62 16.30 0.30
C ASP A 298 -24.45 16.13 -1.22
N LEU A 299 -23.20 16.08 -1.70
CA LEU A 299 -22.88 15.81 -3.11
C LEU A 299 -23.37 14.43 -3.52
N PHE A 300 -23.06 13.40 -2.73
CA PHE A 300 -23.44 12.02 -3.06
C PHE A 300 -24.97 11.83 -3.07
N GLU A 301 -25.68 12.47 -2.14
CA GLU A 301 -27.14 12.51 -2.16
C GLU A 301 -27.67 13.24 -3.40
N THR A 302 -27.21 14.46 -3.64
CA THR A 302 -27.71 15.33 -4.73
C THR A 302 -27.52 14.68 -6.09
N GLU A 303 -26.38 14.03 -6.29
CA GLU A 303 -26.04 13.37 -7.55
C GLU A 303 -26.52 11.91 -7.63
N SER A 304 -27.29 11.44 -6.65
CA SER A 304 -27.87 10.09 -6.60
C SER A 304 -26.83 8.98 -6.72
N VAL A 305 -25.76 9.05 -5.92
CA VAL A 305 -24.77 7.97 -5.80
C VAL A 305 -25.42 6.73 -5.17
N ASP A 306 -25.29 5.56 -5.81
CA ASP A 306 -25.87 4.32 -5.30
C ASP A 306 -25.14 3.84 -4.04
N VAL A 307 -23.80 3.73 -4.15
CA VAL A 307 -22.96 3.17 -3.09
C VAL A 307 -21.62 3.88 -2.97
N VAL A 308 -21.26 4.23 -1.73
CA VAL A 308 -19.93 4.71 -1.34
C VAL A 308 -19.21 3.61 -0.57
N PHE A 309 -18.08 3.15 -1.10
CA PHE A 309 -17.22 2.14 -0.49
C PHE A 309 -16.00 2.76 0.18
N THR A 310 -15.76 2.35 1.44
CA THR A 310 -14.70 2.87 2.31
C THR A 310 -14.00 1.74 3.07
N GLY A 311 -12.85 2.05 3.68
CA GLY A 311 -12.11 1.20 4.61
C GLY A 311 -11.99 1.85 5.99
N HIS A 312 -10.78 1.89 6.54
CA HIS A 312 -10.33 2.73 7.67
C HIS A 312 -10.86 2.34 9.07
N ILE A 313 -12.12 1.96 9.19
CA ILE A 313 -12.74 1.62 10.49
C ILE A 313 -12.48 0.14 10.89
N HIS A 314 -11.80 -0.62 10.02
CA HIS A 314 -11.41 -2.02 10.27
C HIS A 314 -12.58 -2.92 10.68
N MET A 315 -13.70 -2.80 9.96
CA MET A 315 -14.91 -3.59 10.16
C MET A 315 -15.70 -3.72 8.85
N PHE A 316 -16.70 -4.58 8.86
CA PHE A 316 -17.80 -4.55 7.90
C PHE A 316 -18.95 -3.67 8.43
N ASN A 317 -19.44 -2.75 7.62
CA ASN A 317 -20.68 -2.03 7.91
C ASN A 317 -21.46 -1.75 6.63
N ILE A 318 -22.79 -1.83 6.71
CA ILE A 318 -23.68 -1.22 5.71
C ILE A 318 -24.62 -0.27 6.45
N SER A 319 -24.66 0.97 6.00
CA SER A 319 -25.62 1.97 6.46
C SER A 319 -26.23 2.70 5.27
N VAL A 320 -27.46 3.17 5.42
CA VAL A 320 -28.12 4.01 4.41
C VAL A 320 -28.32 5.38 5.02
N ARG A 321 -27.83 6.41 4.32
CA ARG A 321 -27.99 7.80 4.72
C ARG A 321 -28.37 8.61 3.50
N ASN A 322 -29.48 9.33 3.59
CA ASN A 322 -29.95 10.21 2.52
C ASN A 322 -30.07 9.48 1.17
N ASN A 323 -30.64 8.27 1.18
CA ASN A 323 -30.79 7.35 0.03
C ASN A 323 -29.48 6.85 -0.60
N VAL A 324 -28.32 7.20 -0.06
CA VAL A 324 -27.02 6.65 -0.47
C VAL A 324 -26.65 5.49 0.46
N THR A 325 -26.21 4.38 -0.11
CA THR A 325 -25.67 3.26 0.67
C THR A 325 -24.20 3.50 0.96
N TYR A 326 -23.78 3.38 2.21
CA TYR A 326 -22.39 3.46 2.64
C TYR A 326 -21.95 2.07 3.10
N VAL A 327 -20.89 1.56 2.49
CA VAL A 327 -20.30 0.26 2.82
C VAL A 327 -18.87 0.47 3.30
N ILE A 328 -18.59 0.00 4.51
CA ILE A 328 -17.22 -0.11 5.03
C ILE A 328 -16.77 -1.55 4.83
N SER A 329 -15.66 -1.74 4.13
CA SER A 329 -15.07 -3.04 3.80
C SER A 329 -13.63 -3.15 4.32
N GLY A 330 -13.42 -2.92 5.62
CA GLY A 330 -12.09 -2.89 6.24
C GLY A 330 -11.64 -4.23 6.83
N GLY A 331 -11.92 -5.35 6.16
CA GLY A 331 -11.70 -6.70 6.68
C GLY A 331 -10.76 -7.57 5.86
N ALA A 332 -9.94 -6.99 4.98
CA ALA A 332 -9.14 -7.76 4.02
C ALA A 332 -7.78 -8.23 4.55
N GLY A 333 -7.45 -8.00 5.82
CA GLY A 333 -6.22 -8.53 6.42
C GLY A 333 -5.80 -7.88 7.75
N ALA A 334 -6.17 -6.62 7.99
CA ALA A 334 -5.82 -5.90 9.21
C ALA A 334 -6.51 -6.43 10.47
N THR A 335 -6.02 -6.04 11.65
CA THR A 335 -6.72 -6.33 12.92
C THR A 335 -8.04 -5.56 12.96
N LEU A 336 -9.12 -6.23 13.34
CA LEU A 336 -10.48 -5.67 13.36
C LEU A 336 -10.75 -4.87 14.64
N TYR A 337 -11.62 -3.85 14.55
CA TYR A 337 -11.94 -2.94 15.66
C TYR A 337 -13.29 -3.21 16.34
N GLU A 338 -14.02 -4.23 15.91
CA GLU A 338 -15.30 -4.63 16.47
C GLU A 338 -15.34 -6.14 16.72
N GLU A 339 -16.32 -6.57 17.51
CA GLU A 339 -16.65 -7.99 17.67
C GLU A 339 -17.40 -8.52 16.43
N PRO A 340 -17.37 -9.84 16.15
CA PRO A 340 -18.01 -10.42 14.97
C PRO A 340 -19.50 -10.04 14.79
N GLU A 341 -20.27 -9.98 15.89
CA GLU A 341 -21.71 -9.63 15.85
C GLU A 341 -21.95 -8.17 15.44
N ARG A 342 -20.92 -7.33 15.50
CA ARG A 342 -20.97 -5.92 15.12
C ARG A 342 -20.20 -5.63 13.84
N GLY A 343 -19.81 -6.65 13.08
CA GLY A 343 -19.09 -6.51 11.82
C GLY A 343 -17.58 -6.65 11.93
N GLY A 344 -17.05 -7.07 13.08
CA GLY A 344 -15.67 -7.51 13.24
C GLY A 344 -15.40 -8.85 12.57
N ILE A 345 -15.54 -8.90 11.24
CA ILE A 345 -15.33 -10.10 10.42
C ILE A 345 -14.30 -9.86 9.31
N TYR A 346 -13.50 -10.88 9.00
CA TYR A 346 -12.64 -10.87 7.82
C TYR A 346 -13.49 -11.16 6.58
N HIS A 347 -13.42 -10.29 5.57
CA HIS A 347 -14.32 -10.35 4.42
C HIS A 347 -13.80 -9.54 3.22
N TYR A 348 -14.46 -9.78 2.09
CA TYR A 348 -14.57 -8.81 1.00
C TYR A 348 -16.05 -8.71 0.58
N VAL A 349 -16.39 -7.71 -0.24
CA VAL A 349 -17.76 -7.50 -0.72
C VAL A 349 -17.87 -7.87 -2.19
N ASN A 350 -18.82 -8.73 -2.52
CA ASN A 350 -19.24 -9.00 -3.88
C ASN A 350 -20.40 -8.06 -4.25
N VAL A 351 -20.22 -7.27 -5.30
CA VAL A 351 -21.24 -6.37 -5.82
C VAL A 351 -21.71 -6.87 -7.17
N THR A 352 -23.02 -7.01 -7.31
CA THR A 352 -23.68 -7.38 -8.57
C THR A 352 -24.63 -6.27 -8.98
N VAL A 353 -24.46 -5.78 -10.21
CA VAL A 353 -25.29 -4.74 -10.83
C VAL A 353 -26.00 -5.35 -12.03
N SER A 354 -27.31 -5.20 -12.02
CA SER A 354 -28.24 -5.54 -13.12
C SER A 354 -29.11 -4.32 -13.40
N ASP A 355 -29.82 -4.29 -14.53
CA ASP A 355 -30.59 -3.16 -15.13
C ASP A 355 -31.43 -2.26 -14.20
N SER A 356 -31.61 -2.57 -12.91
CA SER A 356 -32.19 -1.63 -11.93
C SER A 356 -31.80 -1.91 -10.47
N GLN A 357 -30.87 -2.83 -10.23
CA GLN A 357 -30.57 -3.31 -8.88
C GLN A 357 -29.08 -3.44 -8.66
N VAL A 358 -28.61 -2.76 -7.61
CA VAL A 358 -27.31 -2.97 -6.99
C VAL A 358 -27.50 -3.90 -5.80
N LYS A 359 -26.82 -5.04 -5.81
CA LYS A 359 -26.80 -5.99 -4.71
C LYS A 359 -25.39 -6.09 -4.15
N THR A 360 -25.26 -5.90 -2.84
CA THR A 360 -24.01 -6.08 -2.09
C THR A 360 -24.10 -7.31 -1.21
N GLU A 361 -23.09 -8.19 -1.29
CA GLU A 361 -23.02 -9.43 -0.52
C GLU A 361 -21.64 -9.56 0.12
N THR A 362 -21.62 -9.78 1.43
CA THR A 362 -20.38 -10.06 2.16
C THR A 362 -19.93 -11.49 1.88
N VAL A 363 -18.67 -11.67 1.51
CA VAL A 363 -18.02 -12.97 1.40
C VAL A 363 -17.00 -13.10 2.53
N LEU A 364 -17.22 -14.08 3.40
CA LEU A 364 -16.36 -14.32 4.55
C LEU A 364 -15.02 -14.90 4.13
N LEU A 365 -13.96 -14.41 4.77
CA LEU A 365 -12.62 -14.95 4.65
C LEU A 365 -12.29 -15.74 5.92
N SER A 366 -11.31 -16.63 5.80
CA SER A 366 -10.76 -17.30 6.97
C SER A 366 -10.11 -16.27 7.89
N GLU A 367 -10.25 -16.45 9.20
CA GLU A 367 -9.45 -15.66 10.14
C GLU A 367 -7.96 -15.88 9.86
N PRO A 368 -7.14 -14.83 9.93
CA PRO A 368 -5.69 -14.98 9.84
C PRO A 368 -5.18 -15.97 10.89
N SER A 369 -4.83 -17.16 10.42
CA SER A 369 -4.17 -18.18 11.24
C SER A 369 -2.70 -17.83 11.36
N PHE A 370 -2.37 -17.12 12.43
CA PHE A 370 -1.00 -16.95 12.84
C PHE A 370 -0.69 -17.96 13.93
N ALA A 371 0.44 -18.66 13.85
CA ALA A 371 0.96 -19.37 15.02
C ALA A 371 1.27 -18.31 16.09
N ARG A 372 0.37 -18.15 17.07
CA ARG A 372 0.45 -17.12 18.13
C ARG A 372 1.34 -17.55 19.29
N ASP A 373 1.66 -18.84 19.31
CA ASP A 373 2.39 -19.57 20.33
C ASP A 373 3.86 -19.79 19.94
N GLN A 374 4.38 -19.09 18.92
CA GLN A 374 5.79 -19.16 18.56
C GLN A 374 6.32 -17.82 18.02
N VAL A 375 7.64 -17.65 18.12
CA VAL A 375 8.40 -16.53 17.57
C VAL A 375 9.62 -17.05 16.84
N VAL A 376 9.97 -16.44 15.71
CA VAL A 376 11.23 -16.67 15.02
C VAL A 376 12.24 -15.62 15.48
N ILE A 377 13.37 -16.06 16.03
CA ILE A 377 14.52 -15.19 16.30
C ILE A 377 15.54 -15.42 15.19
N ARG A 378 15.91 -14.37 14.46
CA ARG A 378 16.83 -14.43 13.31
C ARG A 378 18.08 -13.60 13.59
N GLY A 379 19.22 -14.27 13.58
CA GLY A 379 20.54 -13.65 13.62
C GLY A 379 21.06 -13.33 12.23
N THR A 380 22.34 -13.01 12.13
CA THR A 380 22.99 -12.76 10.83
C THR A 380 23.20 -14.03 10.02
N ASP A 381 23.49 -15.15 10.69
CA ASP A 381 23.92 -16.40 10.06
C ASP A 381 22.99 -17.59 10.39
N GLU A 382 22.16 -17.48 11.42
CA GLU A 382 21.29 -18.55 11.91
C GLU A 382 19.96 -18.04 12.46
N ASP A 383 18.92 -18.88 12.39
CA ASP A 383 17.57 -18.61 12.88
C ASP A 383 17.13 -19.72 13.83
N ILE A 384 16.36 -19.37 14.86
CA ILE A 384 15.66 -20.32 15.72
C ILE A 384 14.18 -19.96 15.80
N THR A 385 13.31 -20.97 15.86
CA THR A 385 11.89 -20.79 16.18
C THR A 385 11.65 -21.33 17.58
N LEU A 386 11.08 -20.49 18.45
CA LEU A 386 10.78 -20.81 19.85
C LEU A 386 9.27 -20.79 20.05
N THR A 387 8.73 -21.86 20.62
CA THR A 387 7.35 -21.90 21.12
C THR A 387 7.23 -21.16 22.45
N VAL A 388 6.01 -20.88 22.91
CA VAL A 388 5.77 -20.34 24.26
C VAL A 388 6.31 -21.29 25.33
N ASP A 389 6.19 -22.61 25.14
CA ASP A 389 6.76 -23.60 26.05
C ASP A 389 8.30 -23.50 26.11
N ASP A 390 8.96 -23.29 24.96
CA ASP A 390 10.40 -23.06 24.91
C ASP A 390 10.79 -21.76 25.65
N LEU A 391 10.03 -20.67 25.43
CA LEU A 391 10.25 -19.38 26.10
C LEU A 391 10.07 -19.48 27.63
N MET A 392 9.12 -20.30 28.10
CA MET A 392 8.92 -20.58 29.52
C MET A 392 10.05 -21.41 30.12
N GLY A 393 10.81 -22.14 29.30
CA GLY A 393 12.01 -22.86 29.71
C GLY A 393 13.27 -21.98 29.81
N LEU A 394 13.25 -20.76 29.27
CA LEU A 394 14.36 -19.81 29.33
C LEU A 394 14.34 -18.96 30.62
N PRO A 395 15.47 -18.33 31.01
CA PRO A 395 15.50 -17.41 32.15
C PRO A 395 14.50 -16.25 31.96
N ALA A 396 13.45 -16.27 32.78
CA ALA A 396 12.41 -15.27 32.72
C ALA A 396 12.75 -14.03 33.57
N ILE A 397 12.27 -12.88 33.11
CA ILE A 397 12.17 -11.67 33.91
C ILE A 397 10.70 -11.33 34.14
N GLU A 398 10.42 -10.76 35.31
CA GLU A 398 9.10 -10.31 35.72
C GLU A 398 9.17 -8.84 36.11
N GLY A 399 8.19 -8.05 35.67
CA GLY A 399 8.13 -6.63 36.02
C GLY A 399 6.75 -6.04 35.80
N PHE A 400 6.39 -5.08 36.66
CA PHE A 400 5.23 -4.22 36.42
C PHE A 400 5.61 -3.16 35.39
N SER A 401 4.79 -2.95 34.37
CA SER A 401 5.02 -1.92 33.37
C SER A 401 3.73 -1.39 32.76
N SER A 402 3.86 -0.28 32.05
CA SER A 402 2.82 0.42 31.32
C SER A 402 3.45 1.31 30.25
N PHE A 403 2.66 1.73 29.26
CA PHE A 403 3.14 2.62 28.20
C PHE A 403 2.14 3.75 27.92
N GLN A 404 2.64 4.85 27.37
CA GLN A 404 1.82 6.00 26.99
C GLN A 404 1.49 6.00 25.49
N ASN A 405 0.22 6.08 25.10
CA ASN A 405 -0.14 6.14 23.69
C ASN A 405 0.12 7.53 23.07
N GLN A 406 -0.08 7.67 21.76
CA GLN A 406 0.10 8.93 21.03
C GLN A 406 -0.83 10.09 21.47
N LEU A 407 -1.83 9.81 22.31
CA LEU A 407 -2.76 10.78 22.87
C LEU A 407 -2.50 11.00 24.37
N ASP A 408 -1.28 10.71 24.82
CA ASP A 408 -0.80 10.83 26.19
C ASP A 408 -1.56 9.99 27.24
N ASN A 409 -2.35 9.00 26.81
CA ASN A 409 -3.07 8.11 27.71
C ASN A 409 -2.22 6.88 28.07
N TRP A 410 -2.18 6.55 29.37
CA TRP A 410 -1.56 5.33 29.84
C TRP A 410 -2.38 4.08 29.49
N ARG A 411 -1.69 3.04 29.04
CA ARG A 411 -2.25 1.74 28.63
C ARG A 411 -1.31 0.60 29.06
N GLY A 412 -1.83 -0.63 29.03
CA GLY A 412 -1.04 -1.83 29.27
C GLY A 412 -0.50 -1.98 30.69
N GLN A 413 -1.10 -1.32 31.69
CA GLN A 413 -0.68 -1.42 33.08
C GLN A 413 -0.82 -2.85 33.60
N GLY A 414 0.26 -3.46 34.07
CA GLY A 414 0.21 -4.77 34.70
C GLY A 414 1.56 -5.43 34.83
N VAL A 415 1.56 -6.65 35.36
CA VAL A 415 2.74 -7.47 35.53
C VAL A 415 2.95 -8.31 34.28
N TYR A 416 4.15 -8.21 33.71
CA TYR A 416 4.57 -8.98 32.55
C TYR A 416 5.63 -10.00 32.94
N ILE A 417 5.59 -11.17 32.33
CA ILE A 417 6.64 -12.19 32.42
C ILE A 417 7.10 -12.52 31.00
N GLY A 418 8.41 -12.52 30.80
CA GLY A 418 9.02 -12.70 29.48
C GLY A 418 10.50 -13.04 29.54
N VAL A 419 11.13 -13.16 28.37
CA VAL A 419 12.57 -13.38 28.21
C VAL A 419 13.22 -12.09 27.72
N LYS A 420 14.42 -11.76 28.19
CA LYS A 420 15.17 -10.60 27.67
C LYS A 420 15.43 -10.77 26.18
N ILE A 421 15.25 -9.70 25.42
CA ILE A 421 15.56 -9.72 23.98
C ILE A 421 17.05 -10.00 23.75
N SER A 422 17.93 -9.44 24.58
CA SER A 422 19.38 -9.71 24.51
C SER A 422 19.72 -11.19 24.67
N ASP A 423 19.07 -11.90 25.60
CA ASP A 423 19.26 -13.33 25.81
C ASP A 423 18.73 -14.16 24.63
N LEU A 424 17.59 -13.76 24.04
CA LEU A 424 17.06 -14.40 22.83
C LEU A 424 18.01 -14.23 21.65
N LEU A 425 18.58 -13.05 21.46
CA LEU A 425 19.54 -12.80 20.38
C LEU A 425 20.85 -13.56 20.58
N ALA A 426 21.28 -13.78 21.82
CA ALA A 426 22.47 -14.58 22.10
C ALA A 426 22.35 -16.04 21.62
N LEU A 427 21.13 -16.56 21.44
CA LEU A 427 20.88 -17.89 20.86
C LEU A 427 21.17 -17.96 19.36
N VAL A 428 21.28 -16.81 18.68
CA VAL A 428 21.47 -16.70 17.22
C VAL A 428 22.66 -15.82 16.85
N GLY A 429 23.72 -15.86 17.65
CA GLY A 429 24.97 -15.13 17.39
C GLY A 429 25.02 -13.69 17.93
N GLY A 430 23.95 -13.19 18.56
CA GLY A 430 23.89 -11.87 19.17
C GLY A 430 23.61 -10.74 18.18
N MET A 431 23.93 -9.51 18.58
CA MET A 431 23.72 -8.30 17.80
C MET A 431 24.91 -7.36 18.03
N MET A 432 25.37 -6.67 16.99
CA MET A 432 26.48 -5.71 17.05
C MET A 432 25.97 -4.25 17.07
N PRO A 433 26.75 -3.27 17.55
CA PRO A 433 26.32 -1.87 17.66
C PRO A 433 25.83 -1.21 16.37
N GLU A 434 26.32 -1.65 15.21
CA GLU A 434 25.92 -1.19 13.88
C GLU A 434 24.60 -1.81 13.38
N ASN A 435 24.15 -2.91 13.99
CA ASN A 435 22.93 -3.58 13.56
C ASN A 435 21.69 -2.85 14.05
N THR A 436 20.59 -3.16 13.38
CA THR A 436 19.24 -2.79 13.82
C THR A 436 18.45 -4.03 14.18
N LEU A 437 17.78 -4.01 15.32
CA LEU A 437 16.82 -5.06 15.67
C LEU A 437 15.47 -4.72 15.08
N ARG A 438 14.94 -5.58 14.22
CA ARG A 438 13.60 -5.45 13.66
C ARG A 438 12.66 -6.46 14.30
N VAL A 439 11.61 -5.97 14.95
CA VAL A 439 10.52 -6.78 15.50
C VAL A 439 9.34 -6.69 14.55
N ILE A 440 8.83 -7.83 14.08
CA ILE A 440 7.72 -7.94 13.14
C ILE A 440 6.58 -8.70 13.83
N ALA A 441 5.44 -8.04 13.91
CA ALA A 441 4.20 -8.63 14.34
C ALA A 441 3.58 -9.49 13.23
N ASN A 442 2.67 -10.37 13.64
CA ASN A 442 1.95 -11.25 12.73
C ASN A 442 1.12 -10.48 11.67
N ASP A 443 0.58 -9.32 12.01
CA ASP A 443 -0.11 -8.38 11.14
C ASP A 443 0.87 -7.49 10.35
N GLY A 444 2.10 -7.95 10.11
CA GLY A 444 3.11 -7.29 9.29
C GLY A 444 3.58 -5.92 9.77
N TYR A 445 3.04 -5.40 10.88
CA TYR A 445 3.57 -4.25 11.60
C TYR A 445 5.00 -4.56 12.02
N SER A 446 5.89 -3.60 11.88
CA SER A 446 7.28 -3.77 12.30
C SER A 446 7.81 -2.53 13.01
N GLN A 447 8.71 -2.76 13.96
CA GLN A 447 9.47 -1.71 14.63
C GLN A 447 10.95 -2.03 14.62
N ASP A 448 11.73 -1.00 14.30
CA ASP A 448 13.17 -1.03 14.31
C ASP A 448 13.68 -0.42 15.61
N PHE A 449 14.65 -1.07 16.23
CA PHE A 449 15.31 -0.68 17.48
C PHE A 449 16.82 -0.66 17.28
N CYS A 450 17.48 0.34 17.85
CA CYS A 450 18.93 0.39 17.79
C CYS A 450 19.54 -0.54 18.84
N TYR A 451 20.84 -0.79 18.74
CA TYR A 451 21.59 -1.56 19.73
C TYR A 451 21.35 -1.10 21.18
N GLY A 452 21.28 0.23 21.41
CA GLY A 452 21.05 0.80 22.74
C GLY A 452 19.67 0.48 23.34
N ASN A 453 18.67 0.12 22.53
CA ASN A 453 17.39 -0.35 23.07
C ASN A 453 17.52 -1.77 23.64
N VAL A 454 18.31 -2.63 23.00
CA VAL A 454 18.52 -4.02 23.41
C VAL A 454 19.54 -4.11 24.54
N PHE A 455 20.60 -3.30 24.47
CA PHE A 455 21.69 -3.21 25.43
C PHE A 455 21.80 -1.77 25.96
N PRO A 456 20.85 -1.33 26.81
CA PRO A 456 20.83 0.03 27.32
C PRO A 456 22.05 0.32 28.19
N ASN A 457 22.66 1.50 27.98
CA ASN A 457 23.60 2.05 28.93
C ASN A 457 22.88 2.51 30.22
N GLU A 458 23.62 2.90 31.25
CA GLU A 458 23.02 3.27 32.54
C GLU A 458 21.94 4.37 32.41
N SER A 459 22.17 5.41 31.61
CA SER A 459 21.20 6.49 31.41
C SER A 459 19.92 6.01 30.73
N TRP A 460 20.02 5.16 29.72
CA TRP A 460 18.85 4.59 29.03
C TRP A 460 18.14 3.57 29.89
N TYR A 461 18.88 2.79 30.67
CA TYR A 461 18.33 1.77 31.57
C TYR A 461 17.44 2.41 32.65
N GLN A 462 17.80 3.58 33.16
CA GLN A 462 16.95 4.30 34.13
C GLN A 462 15.60 4.76 33.55
N LEU A 463 15.49 4.91 32.22
CA LEU A 463 14.27 5.38 31.55
C LEU A 463 13.46 4.26 30.91
N GLN A 464 14.13 3.28 30.30
CA GLN A 464 13.51 2.18 29.56
C GLN A 464 13.50 0.87 30.35
N GLY A 465 14.54 0.64 31.15
CA GLY A 465 14.87 -0.65 31.72
C GLY A 465 15.15 -1.73 30.66
N GLU A 466 14.83 -2.97 31.02
CA GLU A 466 15.06 -4.15 30.18
C GLU A 466 14.05 -4.21 29.03
N MET A 467 14.52 -4.60 27.84
CA MET A 467 13.67 -4.93 26.71
C MET A 467 13.39 -6.44 26.71
N ALA A 468 12.12 -6.82 26.72
CA ALA A 468 11.71 -8.22 26.85
C ALA A 468 10.66 -8.63 25.81
N LEU A 469 10.67 -9.92 25.45
CA LEU A 469 9.54 -10.59 24.82
C LEU A 469 8.67 -11.23 25.90
N ALA A 470 7.56 -10.58 26.24
CA ALA A 470 6.58 -11.09 27.18
C ALA A 470 5.73 -12.20 26.56
N TYR A 471 5.55 -13.28 27.32
CA TYR A 471 4.64 -14.39 27.00
C TYR A 471 3.49 -14.51 28.02
N SER A 472 3.52 -13.75 29.12
CA SER A 472 2.45 -13.71 30.10
C SER A 472 2.21 -12.30 30.62
N TYR A 473 0.94 -12.00 30.92
CA TYR A 473 0.46 -10.73 31.43
C TYR A 473 -0.62 -10.95 32.49
N ASN A 474 -0.42 -10.38 33.68
CA ASN A 474 -1.32 -10.52 34.84
C ASN A 474 -1.72 -11.98 35.14
N GLY A 475 -0.78 -12.92 34.96
CA GLY A 475 -0.99 -14.35 35.21
C GLY A 475 -1.63 -15.12 34.06
N THR A 476 -2.02 -14.47 32.97
CA THR A 476 -2.51 -15.12 31.75
C THR A 476 -1.37 -15.29 30.76
N THR A 477 -1.14 -16.51 30.29
CA THR A 477 -0.06 -16.86 29.35
C THR A 477 -0.61 -17.03 27.94
N VAL A 478 0.19 -16.75 26.92
CA VAL A 478 -0.15 -17.07 25.51
C VAL A 478 -0.39 -18.59 25.39
N PRO A 479 -1.41 -19.06 24.65
CA PRO A 479 -2.30 -18.31 23.76
C PRO A 479 -3.51 -17.65 24.43
N ASP A 480 -3.80 -17.94 25.70
CA ASP A 480 -4.96 -17.38 26.41
C ASP A 480 -4.85 -15.87 26.63
N TRP A 481 -3.62 -15.35 26.69
CA TRP A 481 -3.39 -13.91 26.64
C TRP A 481 -3.65 -13.39 25.22
N SER A 482 -4.84 -12.81 25.03
CA SER A 482 -5.36 -12.38 23.72
C SER A 482 -4.49 -11.41 22.94
N SER A 483 -3.53 -10.75 23.59
CA SER A 483 -2.56 -9.86 22.94
C SER A 483 -1.30 -10.54 22.40
N GLY A 484 -1.17 -11.85 22.61
CA GLY A 484 -0.07 -12.69 22.13
C GLY A 484 1.30 -12.30 22.70
N LEU A 485 2.36 -12.88 22.12
CA LEU A 485 3.73 -12.51 22.42
C LEU A 485 3.94 -11.02 22.18
N ARG A 486 4.56 -10.32 23.13
CA ARG A 486 4.67 -8.85 23.06
C ARG A 486 6.06 -8.38 23.42
N VAL A 487 6.66 -7.55 22.57
CA VAL A 487 7.86 -6.81 22.94
C VAL A 487 7.48 -5.62 23.83
N ILE A 488 8.09 -5.57 25.00
CA ILE A 488 7.82 -4.58 26.06
C ILE A 488 9.11 -3.97 26.57
N MET A 489 8.96 -2.84 27.26
CA MET A 489 10.00 -2.21 28.08
C MET A 489 9.62 -2.33 29.56
N LEU A 490 10.60 -2.59 30.44
CA LEU A 490 10.40 -2.74 31.88
C LEU A 490 11.15 -1.65 32.64
N PRO A 491 10.70 -0.39 32.58
CA PRO A 491 11.37 0.72 33.24
C PRO A 491 11.30 0.58 34.77
N PRO A 492 12.30 1.07 35.52
CA PRO A 492 12.35 0.93 36.98
C PRO A 492 11.14 1.52 37.73
N ASP A 493 10.48 2.53 37.17
CA ASP A 493 9.27 3.16 37.72
C ASP A 493 7.96 2.55 37.21
N GLY A 494 8.04 1.55 36.33
CA GLY A 494 6.90 0.88 35.71
C GLY A 494 6.15 1.71 34.67
N GLN A 495 6.70 2.83 34.22
CA GLN A 495 6.06 3.78 33.31
C GLN A 495 6.96 4.11 32.13
N TYR A 496 6.63 3.60 30.94
CA TYR A 496 7.36 3.93 29.72
C TYR A 496 6.61 5.02 28.94
N SER A 497 6.98 6.28 29.17
CA SER A 497 6.33 7.45 28.58
C SER A 497 6.77 7.72 27.13
N ASN A 498 6.07 8.63 26.46
CA ASN A 498 6.51 9.14 25.15
C ASN A 498 7.87 9.86 25.24
N ASP A 499 8.15 10.52 26.37
CA ASP A 499 9.43 11.19 26.63
C ASP A 499 10.56 10.18 26.88
N ASP A 500 10.29 9.08 27.59
CA ASP A 500 11.27 7.99 27.76
C ASP A 500 11.59 7.38 26.40
N CYS A 501 10.56 7.10 25.60
CA CYS A 501 10.72 6.60 24.25
C CYS A 501 11.55 7.54 23.37
N LEU A 502 11.30 8.85 23.45
CA LEU A 502 12.04 9.85 22.69
C LEU A 502 13.53 9.90 23.10
N GLN A 503 13.80 9.90 24.40
CA GLN A 503 15.15 9.96 24.95
C GLN A 503 15.96 8.67 24.74
N THR A 504 15.25 7.55 24.58
CA THR A 504 15.83 6.21 24.32
C THR A 504 15.66 5.80 22.85
N SER A 505 15.51 6.77 21.95
CA SER A 505 15.52 6.55 20.50
C SER A 505 16.78 7.16 19.88
N ALA A 506 17.48 6.39 19.05
CA ALA A 506 18.61 6.89 18.27
C ALA A 506 18.17 7.92 17.21
N PRO A 507 19.09 8.81 16.75
CA PRO A 507 18.83 9.74 15.66
C PRO A 507 18.13 9.11 14.46
N GLY A 508 16.95 9.63 14.08
CA GLY A 508 16.20 9.16 12.92
C GLY A 508 15.53 7.78 13.08
N MET A 509 15.39 7.28 14.30
CA MET A 509 14.70 6.03 14.61
C MET A 509 13.63 6.22 15.69
N GLY A 510 12.70 5.26 15.77
CA GLY A 510 11.72 5.18 16.85
C GLY A 510 10.89 6.45 17.03
N CYS A 511 10.81 6.94 18.27
CA CYS A 511 10.00 8.11 18.62
C CYS A 511 10.57 9.44 18.08
N GLN A 512 11.78 9.44 17.47
CA GLN A 512 12.27 10.61 16.74
C GLN A 512 11.66 10.76 15.34
N VAL A 513 11.05 9.69 14.80
CA VAL A 513 10.42 9.72 13.46
C VAL A 513 8.93 9.98 13.58
N TYR A 514 8.25 9.31 14.51
CA TYR A 514 6.83 9.49 14.78
C TYR A 514 6.50 9.03 16.20
N VAL A 515 5.50 9.65 16.83
CA VAL A 515 4.97 9.18 18.12
C VAL A 515 4.11 7.94 17.87
N SER A 516 4.44 6.83 18.51
CA SER A 516 3.76 5.54 18.32
C SER A 516 2.49 5.44 19.17
N ALA A 517 1.43 4.84 18.63
CA ALA A 517 0.21 4.54 19.40
C ALA A 517 0.43 3.60 20.59
N GLY A 518 1.59 2.91 20.66
CA GLY A 518 1.94 2.02 21.77
C GLY A 518 3.38 2.16 22.27
N SER A 519 3.98 3.35 22.20
CA SER A 519 5.39 3.58 22.58
C SER A 519 6.36 2.56 21.97
N ARG A 520 6.12 2.14 20.72
CA ARG A 520 6.90 1.12 19.97
C ARG A 520 6.78 -0.31 20.51
N TRP A 521 5.95 -0.59 21.50
CA TRP A 521 5.68 -1.96 21.93
C TRP A 521 4.98 -2.73 20.80
N VAL A 522 5.46 -3.94 20.55
CA VAL A 522 5.00 -4.75 19.42
C VAL A 522 4.21 -5.93 19.95
N ARG A 523 2.88 -5.89 19.79
CA ARG A 523 2.00 -7.03 20.07
C ARG A 523 2.09 -8.08 18.96
N TYR A 524 1.74 -9.31 19.27
CA TYR A 524 1.79 -10.43 18.34
C TYR A 524 3.14 -10.59 17.64
N ALA A 525 4.24 -10.36 18.37
CA ALA A 525 5.60 -10.47 17.85
C ALA A 525 5.82 -11.89 17.31
N GLN A 526 5.99 -11.98 15.99
CA GLN A 526 6.13 -13.24 15.26
C GLN A 526 7.57 -13.46 14.82
N ARG A 527 8.30 -12.38 14.53
CA ARG A 527 9.71 -12.44 14.16
C ARG A 527 10.50 -11.32 14.82
N ILE A 528 11.68 -11.62 15.32
CA ILE A 528 12.65 -10.67 15.87
C ILE A 528 13.95 -10.94 15.12
N GLU A 529 14.41 -10.01 14.30
CA GLU A 529 15.55 -10.23 13.41
C GLU A 529 16.61 -9.12 13.53
N VAL A 530 17.87 -9.52 13.49
CA VAL A 530 19.03 -8.62 13.39
C VAL A 530 19.22 -8.27 11.90
N VAL A 531 19.25 -6.97 11.59
CA VAL A 531 19.36 -6.40 10.24
C VAL A 531 20.64 -5.61 10.09
#